data_AF-A0A934PVW9-F1
#
_entry.id   AF-A0A934PVW9-F1
#
_cell.length_a   1.000
_cell.length_b   1.000
_cell.length_c   1.000
_cell.angle_alpha   90.00
_cell.angle_beta   90.00
_cell.angle_gamma   90.00
#
_symmetry.space_group_name_H-M   'P 1'
#
loop_
_entity.id
_entity.type
_entity.pdbx_description
1 polymer ?
#
loop_
_entity_poly.entity_id
_entity_poly.type
_entity_poly.pdbx_seq_one_letter_code
_entity_poly.pdbx_strand_id
1 'polypeptide(L)'
;MLSEKLKQLRESNGLVQRQVAALLEVDTAYISKIENNEKPVSRIHLEKLSKLFNVGSEELLTLWLADKIFDLIKNEEFAAEAFKIAEERILKDKKN
;
A
#
# COMPACT_ATOMS: atom_id res chain seq x y z
N MET A 1 -5.78 -0.45 3.93
CA MET A 1 -5.49 0.96 4.28
C MET A 1 -4.95 1.72 3.08
N LEU A 2 -4.03 1.12 2.32
CA LEU A 2 -3.43 1.73 1.14
C LEU A 2 -4.45 2.00 0.00
N SER A 3 -5.34 1.05 -0.27
CA SER A 3 -6.37 1.14 -1.31
C SER A 3 -7.22 2.41 -1.21
N GLU A 4 -7.72 2.71 -0.01
CA GLU A 4 -8.51 3.90 0.29
C GLU A 4 -7.68 5.17 0.09
N LYS A 5 -6.44 5.18 0.58
CA LYS A 5 -5.51 6.30 0.35
C LYS A 5 -5.28 6.56 -1.14
N LEU A 6 -5.07 5.50 -1.94
CA LEU A 6 -4.86 5.64 -3.38
C LEU A 6 -6.11 6.16 -4.10
N LYS A 7 -7.29 5.69 -3.70
CA LYS A 7 -8.57 6.20 -4.21
C LYS A 7 -8.75 7.69 -3.90
N GLN A 8 -8.50 8.09 -2.65
CA GLN A 8 -8.57 9.48 -2.21
C GLN A 8 -7.59 10.37 -2.99
N LEU A 9 -6.34 9.93 -3.17
CA LEU A 9 -5.34 10.67 -3.94
C LEU A 9 -5.74 10.80 -5.41
N ARG A 10 -6.30 9.75 -6.01
CA ARG A 10 -6.82 9.82 -7.38
C ARG A 10 -7.93 10.86 -7.49
N GLU A 11 -8.90 10.81 -6.57
CA GLU A 11 -10.08 11.69 -6.58
C GLU A 11 -9.71 13.15 -6.28
N SER A 12 -8.79 13.40 -5.34
CA SER A 12 -8.31 14.75 -5.03
C SER A 12 -7.54 15.39 -6.19
N ASN A 13 -6.93 14.58 -7.06
CA ASN A 13 -6.28 15.03 -8.29
C ASN A 13 -7.25 15.13 -9.47
N GLY A 14 -8.55 14.88 -9.28
CA GLY A 14 -9.56 14.94 -10.34
C GLY A 14 -9.38 13.88 -11.44
N LEU A 15 -8.66 12.78 -11.15
CA LEU A 15 -8.34 11.76 -12.13
C LEU A 15 -9.39 10.64 -12.13
N VAL A 16 -9.73 10.15 -13.31
CA VAL A 16 -10.50 8.90 -13.46
C VAL A 16 -9.55 7.70 -13.53
N GLN A 17 -10.03 6.50 -13.14
CA GLN A 17 -9.20 5.28 -13.05
C GLN A 17 -8.44 4.98 -14.36
N ARG A 18 -9.06 5.20 -15.53
CA ARG A 18 -8.41 5.00 -16.84
C ARG A 18 -7.18 5.89 -17.06
N GLN A 19 -7.14 7.10 -16.49
CA GLN A 19 -5.99 8.00 -16.62
C GLN A 19 -4.81 7.48 -15.78
N VAL A 20 -5.09 7.07 -14.55
CA VAL A 20 -4.07 6.45 -13.67
C VAL A 20 -3.55 5.15 -14.29
N ALA A 21 -4.44 4.34 -14.86
CA ALA A 21 -4.08 3.10 -15.54
C ALA A 21 -3.12 3.34 -16.71
N ALA A 22 -3.42 4.33 -17.57
CA ALA A 22 -2.56 4.71 -18.68
C ALA A 22 -1.16 5.16 -18.21
N LEU A 23 -1.08 5.96 -17.14
CA LEU A 23 0.18 6.45 -16.59
C LEU A 23 1.01 5.34 -15.91
N LEU A 24 0.34 4.32 -15.39
CA LEU A 24 0.99 3.14 -14.82
C LEU A 24 1.30 2.06 -15.85
N GLU A 25 0.81 2.19 -17.08
CA GLU A 25 0.92 1.19 -18.16
C GLU A 25 0.27 -0.15 -17.79
N VAL A 26 -0.93 -0.07 -17.22
CA VAL A 26 -1.73 -1.21 -16.74
C VAL A 26 -3.18 -1.09 -17.20
N ASP A 27 -3.94 -2.16 -17.09
CA ASP A 27 -5.38 -2.13 -17.39
C ASP A 27 -6.17 -1.30 -16.37
N THR A 28 -7.26 -0.68 -16.80
CA THR A 28 -8.16 0.05 -15.88
C THR A 28 -8.73 -0.86 -14.79
N ALA A 29 -8.98 -2.14 -15.12
CA ALA A 29 -9.40 -3.15 -14.14
C ALA A 29 -8.37 -3.39 -13.03
N TYR A 30 -7.08 -3.18 -13.29
CA TYR A 30 -6.04 -3.27 -12.26
C TYR A 30 -6.22 -2.18 -11.20
N ILE A 31 -6.47 -0.93 -11.63
CA ILE A 31 -6.71 0.20 -10.73
C ILE A 31 -7.98 -0.03 -9.91
N SER A 32 -9.08 -0.46 -10.55
CA SER A 32 -10.32 -0.78 -9.84
C SER A 32 -10.10 -1.84 -8.75
N LYS A 33 -9.37 -2.91 -9.06
CA LYS A 33 -9.09 -3.98 -8.08
C LYS A 33 -8.24 -3.50 -6.92
N ILE A 34 -7.29 -2.59 -7.16
CA ILE A 34 -6.48 -1.99 -6.09
C ILE A 34 -7.35 -1.14 -5.17
N GLU A 35 -8.17 -0.25 -5.74
CA GLU A 35 -9.02 0.65 -4.96
C GLU A 35 -10.10 -0.10 -4.15
N ASN A 36 -10.48 -1.30 -4.58
CA ASN A 36 -11.43 -2.18 -3.89
C ASN A 36 -10.78 -3.21 -2.94
N ASN A 37 -9.46 -3.15 -2.68
CA ASN A 37 -8.72 -4.18 -1.92
C ASN A 37 -8.73 -5.61 -2.52
N GLU A 38 -9.13 -5.77 -3.77
CA GLU A 38 -9.18 -7.08 -4.44
C GLU A 38 -7.80 -7.52 -4.97
N LYS A 39 -6.88 -6.57 -5.18
CA LYS A 39 -5.53 -6.85 -5.66
C LYS A 39 -4.49 -5.96 -4.97
N PRO A 40 -3.41 -6.52 -4.41
CA PRO A 40 -2.32 -5.72 -3.87
C PRO A 40 -1.57 -5.02 -5.01
N VAL A 41 -1.19 -3.76 -4.77
CA VAL A 41 -0.33 -3.01 -5.70
C VAL A 41 1.10 -3.57 -5.66
N SER A 42 1.80 -3.54 -6.80
CA SER A 42 3.22 -3.92 -6.83
C SER A 42 4.08 -2.78 -6.27
N ARG A 43 5.25 -3.11 -5.72
CA ARG A 43 6.19 -2.10 -5.21
C ARG A 43 6.65 -1.12 -6.29
N ILE A 44 6.85 -1.61 -7.52
CA ILE A 44 7.23 -0.79 -8.69
C ILE A 44 6.13 0.25 -9.00
N HIS A 45 4.86 -0.17 -8.97
CA HIS A 45 3.75 0.76 -9.20
C HIS A 45 3.57 1.75 -8.04
N LEU A 46 3.92 1.36 -6.81
CA LEU A 46 3.89 2.25 -5.65
C LEU A 46 4.81 3.47 -5.84
N GLU A 47 6.02 3.27 -6.37
CA GLU A 47 6.94 4.37 -6.68
C GLU A 47 6.41 5.28 -7.79
N LYS A 48 5.80 4.70 -8.85
CA LYS A 48 5.14 5.49 -9.89
C LYS A 48 3.97 6.30 -9.32
N LEU A 49 3.15 5.72 -8.44
CA LEU A 49 2.02 6.37 -7.78
C LEU A 49 2.45 7.50 -6.84
N SER A 50 3.54 7.32 -6.10
CA SER A 50 4.14 8.36 -5.26
C SER A 50 4.51 9.59 -6.09
N LYS A 51 5.16 9.39 -7.24
CA LYS A 51 5.50 10.48 -8.17
C LYS A 51 4.25 11.11 -8.80
N LEU A 52 3.29 10.28 -9.23
CA LEU A 52 2.06 10.74 -9.86
C LEU A 52 1.24 11.67 -8.95
N PHE A 53 1.07 11.28 -7.68
CA PHE A 53 0.26 12.02 -6.73
C PHE A 53 1.04 13.04 -5.90
N ASN A 54 2.35 13.19 -6.15
CA ASN A 54 3.25 14.05 -5.39
C ASN A 54 3.18 13.79 -3.87
N VAL A 55 3.23 12.52 -3.49
CA VAL A 55 3.20 12.04 -2.09
C VAL A 55 4.49 11.32 -1.77
N GLY A 56 4.98 11.44 -0.53
CA GLY A 56 6.20 10.77 -0.08
C GLY A 56 6.13 9.25 -0.30
N SER A 57 7.17 8.67 -0.90
CA SER A 57 7.25 7.22 -1.14
C SER A 57 7.23 6.42 0.16
N GLU A 58 7.79 6.98 1.24
CA GLU A 58 7.76 6.40 2.58
C GLU A 58 6.33 6.23 3.11
N GLU A 59 5.44 7.20 2.87
CA GLU A 59 4.06 7.13 3.33
C GLU A 59 3.33 5.94 2.68
N LEU A 60 3.38 5.88 1.34
CA LEU A 60 2.74 4.78 0.61
C LEU A 60 3.38 3.43 0.94
N LEU A 61 4.71 3.38 1.10
CA LEU A 61 5.42 2.15 1.41
C LEU A 61 5.10 1.63 2.81
N THR A 62 4.98 2.53 3.78
CA THR A 62 4.56 2.18 5.14
C THR A 62 3.17 1.57 5.14
N LEU A 63 2.20 2.20 4.47
CA LEU A 63 0.84 1.67 4.33
C LEU A 63 0.81 0.32 3.59
N TRP A 64 1.62 0.18 2.54
CA TRP A 64 1.75 -1.07 1.80
C TRP A 64 2.28 -2.22 2.65
N LEU A 65 3.33 -1.96 3.45
CA LEU A 65 3.88 -2.96 4.37
C LEU A 65 2.90 -3.30 5.49
N ALA A 66 2.18 -2.32 6.02
CA ALA A 66 1.16 -2.54 7.04
C ALA A 66 0.03 -3.45 6.53
N ASP A 67 -0.50 -3.19 5.33
CA ASP A 67 -1.51 -4.05 4.70
C ASP A 67 -0.96 -5.48 4.47
N LYS A 68 0.31 -5.62 4.04
CA LYS A 68 0.96 -6.93 3.86
C LYS A 68 1.10 -7.72 5.17
N ILE A 69 1.54 -7.05 6.23
CA ILE A 69 1.69 -7.69 7.54
C ILE A 69 0.32 -8.08 8.07
N PHE A 70 -0.68 -7.19 7.99
CA PHE A 70 -2.05 -7.49 8.39
C PHE A 70 -2.59 -8.71 7.66
N ASP A 71 -2.50 -8.74 6.32
CA ASP A 71 -2.98 -9.88 5.54
C ASP A 71 -2.28 -11.20 5.87
N LEU A 72 -1.01 -11.15 6.24
CA LEU A 72 -0.23 -12.32 6.62
C LEU A 72 -0.69 -12.93 7.95
N ILE A 73 -1.05 -12.11 8.93
CA ILE A 73 -1.26 -12.58 10.31
C ILE A 73 -2.72 -12.49 10.80
N LYS A 74 -3.62 -11.80 10.09
CA LYS A 74 -4.98 -11.47 10.59
C LYS A 74 -5.83 -12.66 11.05
N ASN A 75 -5.55 -13.87 10.58
CA ASN A 75 -6.32 -15.07 10.91
C ASN A 75 -5.63 -15.96 11.96
N GLU A 76 -4.47 -15.53 12.48
CA GLU A 76 -3.70 -16.29 13.48
C GLU A 76 -4.16 -15.95 14.90
N GLU A 77 -4.31 -16.96 15.75
CA GLU A 77 -4.76 -16.81 17.16
C GLU A 77 -3.89 -15.82 17.94
N PHE A 78 -2.57 -15.84 17.70
CA PHE A 78 -1.57 -15.03 18.41
C PHE A 78 -1.03 -13.87 17.58
N ALA A 79 -1.77 -13.39 16.57
CA ALA A 79 -1.31 -12.36 15.62
C ALA A 79 -0.73 -11.11 16.28
N ALA A 80 -1.44 -10.56 17.28
CA ALA A 80 -1.02 -9.34 17.96
C ALA A 80 0.27 -9.52 18.78
N GLU A 81 0.40 -10.65 19.48
CA GLU A 81 1.60 -10.97 20.28
C GLU A 81 2.81 -11.20 19.35
N ALA A 82 2.62 -11.94 18.26
CA ALA A 82 3.66 -12.17 17.26
C ALA A 82 4.13 -10.86 16.60
N PHE A 83 3.19 -9.95 16.28
CA PHE A 83 3.52 -8.63 15.73
C PHE A 83 4.37 -7.80 16.71
N LYS A 84 3.98 -7.78 17.99
CA LYS A 84 4.72 -7.05 19.04
C LYS A 84 6.15 -7.58 19.20
N ILE A 85 6.33 -8.91 19.23
CA ILE A 85 7.66 -9.53 19.30
C ILE A 85 8.51 -9.13 18.08
N ALA A 86 7.93 -9.13 16.88
CA ALA A 86 8.63 -8.73 15.65
C ALA A 86 9.02 -7.24 15.66
N GLU A 87 8.13 -6.35 16.11
CA GLU A 87 8.40 -4.91 16.27
C GLU A 87 9.56 -4.68 17.24
N GLU A 88 9.55 -5.30 18.42
CA GLU A 88 10.63 -5.20 19.41
C GLU A 88 11.98 -5.63 18.82
N ARG A 89 12.00 -6.67 17.99
CA ARG A 89 13.21 -7.14 17.30
C ARG A 89 13.73 -6.11 16.31
N ILE A 90 12.86 -5.54 15.47
CA ILE A 90 13.22 -4.47 14.51
C ILE A 90 13.82 -3.26 15.24
N LEU A 91 13.23 -2.86 16.37
CA LEU A 91 13.71 -1.72 17.16
C LEU A 91 15.06 -1.99 17.84
N LYS A 92 15.36 -3.24 18.20
CA LYS A 92 16.68 -3.64 18.72
C LYS A 92 17.73 -3.67 17.62
N ASP A 93 17.40 -4.19 16.44
CA ASP A 93 18.32 -4.27 15.31
C ASP A 93 18.71 -2.89 14.77
N LYS A 94 17.83 -1.88 14.83
CA LYS A 94 18.14 -0.49 14.43
C LYS A 94 19.02 0.27 15.42
N LYS A 95 19.20 -0.23 16.65
CA LYS A 95 20.02 0.41 17.69
C LYS A 95 21.48 -0.08 17.69
N ASN A 96 21.78 -1.11 16.90
CA ASN A 96 23.13 -1.63 16.66
C ASN A 96 23.64 -1.15 15.30
#